data_AF-A0A662JMM0-F1
#
_entry.id   AF-A0A662JMM0-F1
#
_cell.length_a   1.000
_cell.length_b   1.000
_cell.length_c   1.000
_cell.angle_alpha   90.00
_cell.angle_beta   90.00
_cell.angle_gamma   90.00
#
_symmetry.space_group_name_H-M   'P 1'
#
loop_
_entity.id
_entity.type
_entity.pdbx_description
1 polymer ?
#
loop_
_entity_poly.entity_id
_entity_poly.type
_entity_poly.pdbx_seq_one_letter_code
_entity_poly.pdbx_strand_id
1 'polypeptide(L)' 'ISTDPLIDRGGAIDLIVPEKPISKNTVGQVCSGVLVEVEKVDVFELMKQYPEAFKRMLHPDVGVCHETWAKEVA' A
#
# COMPACT_ATOMS: atom_id res chain seq x y z
N ILE A 1 -0.49 5.54 15.08
CA ILE A 1 0.33 4.45 15.69
C ILE A 1 -0.49 3.87 16.85
N SER A 2 -0.82 2.58 16.82
CA SER A 2 -1.68 1.95 17.85
C SER A 2 -0.95 1.76 19.18
N THR A 3 -1.66 1.94 20.29
CA THR A 3 -1.16 1.87 21.67
C THR A 3 -1.50 0.57 22.40
N ASP A 4 -2.11 -0.40 21.71
CA ASP A 4 -2.50 -1.69 22.30
C ASP A 4 -1.30 -2.69 22.35
N PRO A 5 -0.94 -3.24 23.52
CA PRO A 5 0.25 -4.09 23.70
C PRO A 5 0.19 -5.47 23.03
N LEU A 6 -0.97 -5.89 22.50
CA LEU A 6 -1.15 -7.21 21.86
C LEU A 6 -1.35 -7.16 20.34
N ILE A 7 -1.38 -5.97 19.74
CA ILE A 7 -1.25 -5.84 18.29
C ILE A 7 0.24 -5.80 17.99
N ASP A 8 0.79 -6.95 17.61
CA ASP A 8 2.09 -7.07 16.99
C ASP A 8 2.12 -6.19 15.74
N ARG A 9 2.75 -5.01 15.86
CA ARG A 9 2.86 -4.01 14.78
C ARG A 9 3.98 -4.32 13.79
N GLY A 10 4.27 -5.61 13.60
CA GLY A 10 5.36 -6.04 12.76
C GLY A 10 5.20 -7.51 12.41
N GLY A 11 4.01 -7.91 11.96
CA GLY A 11 3.84 -9.21 11.31
C GLY A 11 5.02 -9.43 10.37
N ALA A 12 5.85 -10.42 10.68
CA ALA A 12 7.05 -10.69 9.90
C ALA A 12 6.59 -10.92 8.46
N ILE A 13 6.93 -9.99 7.56
CA ILE A 13 6.56 -10.09 6.14
C ILE A 13 7.02 -11.43 5.56
N ASP A 14 8.11 -11.96 6.14
CA ASP A 14 8.74 -13.25 5.86
C ASP A 14 7.82 -14.46 6.15
N LEU A 15 6.74 -14.29 6.94
CA LEU A 15 5.71 -15.32 7.18
C LEU A 15 4.59 -15.28 6.14
N ILE A 16 4.39 -14.17 5.45
CA ILE A 16 3.32 -13.98 4.46
C ILE A 16 3.76 -14.44 3.08
N VAL A 17 5.04 -14.23 2.74
CA VAL A 17 5.61 -14.64 1.45
C VAL A 17 6.79 -15.60 1.68
N PRO A 18 6.52 -16.90 1.91
CA PRO A 18 7.59 -17.86 2.00
C PRO A 18 8.09 -18.21 0.59
N GLU A 19 9.25 -17.68 0.21
CA GLU A 19 10.06 -18.28 -0.86
C GLU A 19 11.27 -19.00 -0.27
N LYS A 20 11.73 -20.04 -0.97
CA LYS A 20 13.04 -20.64 -0.70
C LYS A 20 14.10 -19.53 -0.81
N PRO A 21 15.22 -19.62 -0.07
CA PRO A 21 16.35 -18.71 -0.28
C PRO A 21 16.65 -18.57 -1.78
N ILE A 22 16.78 -17.33 -2.27
CA ILE A 22 17.07 -17.04 -3.69
C ILE A 22 18.42 -17.68 -4.07
N SER A 23 19.32 -17.87 -3.10
CA SER A 23 20.56 -18.64 -3.26
C SER A 23 20.97 -19.32 -1.95
N LYS A 24 22.05 -20.13 -2.00
CA LYS A 24 22.68 -20.74 -0.82
C LYS A 24 23.06 -19.73 0.27
N ASN A 25 23.32 -18.47 -0.11
CA ASN A 25 23.83 -17.42 0.79
C ASN A 25 22.89 -16.21 0.91
N THR A 26 21.72 -16.21 0.27
CA THR A 26 20.83 -15.03 0.23
C THR A 26 19.39 -15.45 0.47
N VAL A 27 18.82 -14.99 1.58
CA VAL A 27 17.38 -15.02 1.81
C VAL A 27 16.73 -13.88 1.01
N GLY A 28 15.65 -14.17 0.30
CA GLY A 28 14.87 -13.13 -0.38
C GLY A 28 14.15 -12.31 0.67
N GLN A 29 14.37 -11.00 0.68
CA GLN A 29 13.61 -10.08 1.51
C GLN A 29 12.58 -9.40 0.61
N VAL A 30 11.30 -9.51 0.96
CA VAL A 30 10.24 -8.91 0.17
C VAL A 30 10.22 -7.40 0.43
N CYS A 31 10.82 -6.61 -0.45
CA CYS A 31 10.76 -5.15 -0.40
C CYS A 31 9.39 -4.59 -0.88
N SER A 32 8.41 -5.46 -1.13
CA SER A 32 7.06 -5.09 -1.57
C SER A 32 6.03 -5.28 -0.46
N GLY A 33 5.06 -4.36 -0.38
CA GLY A 33 3.90 -4.53 0.51
C GLY A 33 2.99 -5.67 0.03
N VAL A 34 2.45 -6.44 0.97
CA VAL A 34 1.36 -7.39 0.68
C VAL A 34 0.05 -6.66 0.94
N LEU A 35 -0.80 -6.56 -0.09
CA LEU A 35 -2.17 -6.11 0.07
C LEU A 35 -3.04 -7.33 0.38
N VAL A 36 -3.56 -7.43 1.61
CA VAL A 36 -4.50 -8.47 2.01
C VAL A 36 -5.93 -8.03 1.67
N GLU A 37 -6.81 -9.00 1.36
CA GLU A 37 -8.24 -8.77 1.07
C GLU A 37 -8.53 -7.82 -0.11
N VAL A 38 -7.62 -7.71 -1.07
CA VAL A 38 -7.85 -6.95 -2.31
C VAL A 38 -8.03 -7.87 -3.52
N GLU A 39 -8.92 -7.49 -4.43
CA GLU A 39 -9.11 -8.17 -5.71
C GLU A 39 -8.24 -7.52 -6.80
N LYS A 40 -7.76 -8.32 -7.75
CA LYS A 40 -7.11 -7.79 -8.95
C LYS A 40 -8.14 -7.09 -9.83
N VAL A 41 -7.91 -5.82 -10.12
CA VAL A 41 -8.85 -4.95 -10.85
C VAL A 41 -8.21 -4.36 -12.10
N ASP A 42 -9.04 -4.01 -13.08
CA ASP A 42 -8.63 -3.18 -14.22
C ASP A 42 -8.66 -1.71 -13.81
N VAL A 43 -7.49 -1.07 -13.78
CA VAL A 43 -7.36 0.32 -13.39
C VAL A 43 -8.10 1.27 -14.32
N PHE A 44 -8.21 0.96 -15.61
CA PHE A 44 -8.91 1.82 -16.58
C PHE A 44 -10.43 1.75 -16.40
N GLU A 45 -10.97 0.59 -16.02
CA GLU A 45 -12.38 0.47 -15.65
C GLU A 45 -12.66 1.23 -14.34
N LEU A 46 -11.77 1.16 -13.36
CA LEU A 46 -11.89 1.96 -12.14
C LEU A 46 -11.81 3.48 -12.41
N MET A 47 -10.98 3.92 -13.35
CA MET A 47 -10.93 5.33 -13.76
C MET A 47 -12.25 5.82 -14.35
N LYS A 48 -12.99 4.95 -15.05
CA LYS A 48 -14.32 5.27 -15.57
C LYS A 48 -15.37 5.31 -14.46
N GLN A 49 -15.29 4.39 -13.50
CA GLN A 49 -16.25 4.28 -12.39
C GLN A 49 -16.07 5.39 -11.34
N TYR A 50 -14.83 5.77 -11.05
CA TYR A 50 -14.47 6.72 -9.99
C TYR A 50 -13.62 7.88 -10.51
N PRO A 51 -14.09 8.63 -11.53
CA PRO A 51 -13.28 9.65 -12.19
C PRO A 51 -12.81 10.74 -11.23
N GLU A 52 -13.56 11.02 -10.16
CA GLU A 52 -13.20 11.99 -9.12
C GLU A 52 -11.98 11.56 -8.30
N ALA A 53 -11.74 10.27 -8.12
CA ALA A 53 -10.55 9.77 -7.43
C ALA A 53 -9.28 10.00 -8.27
N PHE A 54 -9.38 9.81 -9.59
CA PHE A 54 -8.24 9.89 -10.52
C PHE A 54 -7.97 11.31 -11.06
N LYS A 55 -8.94 12.24 -10.96
CA LYS A 55 -8.78 13.66 -11.34
C LYS A 55 -8.36 14.57 -10.18
N ARG A 56 -8.00 13.96 -9.06
CA ARG A 56 -7.47 14.64 -7.88
C ARG A 56 -6.23 15.46 -8.23
N MET A 57 -6.12 16.65 -7.63
CA MET A 57 -4.99 17.54 -7.86
C MET A 57 -3.68 16.87 -7.42
N LEU A 58 -2.71 16.90 -8.33
CA LEU A 58 -1.34 16.50 -8.10
C LEU A 58 -0.43 17.69 -8.41
N HIS A 59 0.56 17.93 -7.56
CA HIS A 59 1.63 18.87 -7.81
C HIS A 59 2.52 18.30 -8.94
N PRO A 60 2.90 19.12 -9.94
CA PRO A 60 3.67 18.65 -11.09
C PRO A 60 5.01 18.02 -10.71
N ASP A 61 5.71 18.56 -9.71
CA ASP A 61 7.05 18.11 -9.34
C ASP A 61 7.10 17.07 -8.21
N VAL A 62 6.07 17.00 -7.35
CA VAL A 62 6.10 16.17 -6.13
C VAL A 62 4.92 15.19 -6.02
N GLY A 63 3.97 15.25 -6.95
CA GLY A 63 2.84 14.34 -7.00
C GLY A 63 1.76 14.68 -5.97
N VAL A 64 1.57 13.82 -4.97
CA VAL A 64 0.39 13.88 -4.09
C VAL A 64 0.37 15.15 -3.24
N CYS A 65 -0.74 15.90 -3.29
CA CYS A 65 -0.97 17.07 -2.44
C CYS A 65 -1.72 16.67 -1.15
N HIS A 66 -1.36 17.27 -0.02
CA HIS A 66 -1.99 17.02 1.28
C HIS A 66 -3.48 17.41 1.26
N GLU A 67 -3.78 18.54 0.65
CA GLU A 67 -5.11 19.13 0.50
C GLU A 67 -6.09 18.20 -0.24
N THR A 68 -5.55 17.29 -1.05
CA THR A 68 -6.34 16.35 -1.86
C THR A 68 -6.84 15.14 -1.04
N TRP A 69 -6.31 14.92 0.17
CA TRP A 69 -6.62 13.75 1.00
C TRP A 69 -7.03 14.10 2.43
N ALA A 70 -6.49 15.19 2.98
CA ALA A 70 -6.87 15.67 4.29
C ALA A 70 -8.27 16.30 4.25
N LYS A 71 -9.12 15.91 5.19
CA LYS A 71 -10.36 16.62 5.50
C LYS A 71 -10.16 17.31 6.83
N GLU A 72 -10.42 18.61 6.91
CA GLU A 72 -10.55 19.27 8.21
C GLU A 72 -11.74 18.65 8.94
N VAL A 73 -11.51 18.22 10.18
CA VAL A 73 -12.55 17.74 11.08
C VAL A 73 -12.88 18.93 12.00
N ALA A 74 -14.10 19.44 11.88
CA ALA A 74 -14.64 20.48 12.75
C ALA A 74 -15.04 19.93 14.13
#